data_AF-A0A8H4PRK1-F1
#
_entry.id   AF-A0A8H4PRK1-F1
#
_cell.length_a   1.000
_cell.length_b   1.000
_cell.length_c   1.000
_cell.angle_alpha   90.00
_cell.angle_beta   90.00
_cell.angle_gamma   90.00
#
_symmetry.space_group_name_H-M   'P 1'
#
loop_
_entity.id
_entity.type
_entity.pdbx_description
1 polymer ?
#
loop_
_entity_poly.entity_id
_entity_poly.type
_entity_poly.pdbx_seq_one_letter_code
_entity_poly.pdbx_strand_id
1 'polypeptide(L)'
;MFEHALGTDQAVFSPLLRFDDDAKAEPPYLAVSDWYCDFVRSGHIVLSKGKLDTLRGTTAVVSSPDGLDEVHNVVAVVLATGFDPSSSLGFLSQDTLRKLHHSPQHLAQPLALAFHGTHHPEVPGLGFVGVYRSPYWGVIQMQAKFLAELWSHSSDALPKPMWRKLAADDSVQRTLALRDDPRLSQFPMGDYAWLMQEFSEALSMERISILPTGLPLLSHNRQPLDMLTPSAYMSPTAGDDDVSVKEAAKSRQDTLDVCTRGLTTPRFVARAVFRSLLGTWKLERDLTSRLPSHPSGHFSGTAQFLLRDRTLDGLRCAGGPDGADEDGGGMEYLYVEDGDFKTDAGFGFPATRRYVWRYDERRDVLSVWFAKPDDPRRADYLFHEVEFEQRQSGGWGAKAGHLCIDDYYHVRYTFAFEAVNLAEWSIEYTVKGPRKNYTIRGVYRR
;
A
#
# COMPACT_ATOMS: atom_id res chain seq x y z
N MET A 1 0.22 17.09 -6.73
CA MET A 1 -0.15 16.57 -5.39
C MET A 1 0.50 15.21 -5.10
N PHE A 2 0.26 14.18 -5.93
CA PHE A 2 0.86 12.85 -5.73
C PHE A 2 2.38 12.83 -5.76
N GLU A 3 3.00 13.51 -6.74
CA GLU A 3 4.46 13.65 -6.81
C GLU A 3 5.06 14.22 -5.51
N HIS A 4 4.41 15.25 -4.94
CA HIS A 4 4.83 15.84 -3.68
C HIS A 4 4.65 14.89 -2.49
N ALA A 5 3.55 14.14 -2.44
CA ALA A 5 3.29 13.15 -1.39
C ALA A 5 4.25 11.95 -1.46
N LEU A 6 4.58 11.49 -2.67
CA LEU A 6 5.53 10.39 -2.91
C LEU A 6 6.99 10.85 -2.85
N GLY A 7 7.25 12.15 -2.98
CA GLY A 7 8.58 12.76 -3.02
C GLY A 7 9.34 12.54 -4.34
N THR A 8 8.68 12.08 -5.40
CA THR A 8 9.32 11.75 -6.68
C THR A 8 8.29 11.73 -7.81
N ASP A 9 8.75 12.01 -9.03
CA ASP A 9 8.02 11.79 -10.29
C ASP A 9 8.08 10.32 -10.76
N GLN A 10 8.62 9.43 -9.92
CA GLN A 10 8.88 8.01 -10.14
C GLN A 10 9.99 7.66 -11.15
N ALA A 11 10.70 8.65 -11.71
CA ALA A 11 11.81 8.41 -12.64
C ALA A 11 12.97 7.63 -11.99
N VAL A 12 13.10 7.69 -10.66
CA VAL A 12 14.08 6.93 -9.86
C VAL A 12 13.84 5.41 -9.89
N PHE A 13 12.68 4.95 -10.36
CA PHE A 13 12.38 3.53 -10.55
C PHE A 13 12.52 3.12 -12.01
N SER A 14 12.01 3.94 -12.94
CA SER A 14 12.20 3.78 -14.39
C SER A 14 11.79 5.07 -15.11
N PRO A 15 12.47 5.47 -16.20
CA PRO A 15 12.03 6.58 -17.04
C PRO A 15 10.59 6.42 -17.57
N LEU A 16 10.12 5.18 -17.75
CA LEU A 16 8.76 4.90 -18.23
C LEU A 16 7.66 5.09 -17.17
N LEU A 17 8.03 5.25 -15.89
CA LEU A 17 7.09 5.59 -14.82
C LEU A 17 7.03 7.11 -14.56
N ARG A 18 7.88 7.88 -15.24
CA ARG A 18 7.99 9.31 -15.02
C ARG A 18 6.66 10.01 -15.31
N PHE A 19 6.22 10.85 -14.39
CA PHE A 19 5.04 11.69 -14.56
C PHE A 19 5.41 13.03 -15.21
N ASP A 20 5.64 13.01 -16.53
CA ASP A 20 5.95 14.21 -17.32
C ASP A 20 4.70 15.08 -17.63
N ASP A 21 4.89 16.17 -18.37
CA ASP A 21 3.80 17.12 -18.66
C ASP A 21 2.76 16.54 -19.61
N ASP A 22 3.14 15.63 -20.51
CA ASP A 22 2.22 14.92 -21.38
C ASP A 22 1.36 13.94 -20.55
N ALA A 23 1.98 13.20 -19.62
CA ALA A 23 1.26 12.32 -18.68
C ALA A 23 0.29 13.09 -17.77
N LYS A 24 0.59 14.35 -17.43
CA LYS A 24 -0.31 15.24 -16.67
C LYS A 24 -1.52 15.72 -17.48
N ALA A 25 -1.46 15.67 -18.80
CA ALA A 25 -2.56 16.05 -19.68
C ALA A 25 -3.59 14.91 -19.86
N GLU A 26 -3.19 13.67 -19.60
CA GLU A 26 -4.04 12.49 -19.70
C GLU A 26 -4.77 12.17 -18.39
N PRO A 27 -5.92 11.46 -18.43
CA PRO A 27 -6.60 11.00 -17.23
C PRO A 27 -5.70 10.10 -16.38
N PRO A 28 -5.54 10.39 -15.08
CA PRO A 28 -4.68 9.59 -14.23
C PRO A 28 -5.26 8.18 -14.04
N TYR A 29 -4.40 7.18 -14.16
CA TYR A 29 -4.68 5.81 -13.78
C TYR A 29 -3.94 5.48 -12.48
N LEU A 30 -4.68 5.13 -11.44
CA LEU A 30 -4.11 4.78 -10.15
C LEU A 30 -3.98 3.26 -10.03
N ALA A 31 -2.79 2.83 -9.64
CA ALA A 31 -2.52 1.48 -9.15
C ALA A 31 -1.85 1.59 -7.78
N VAL A 32 -2.19 0.65 -6.88
CA VAL A 32 -1.62 0.60 -5.54
C VAL A 32 -0.85 -0.70 -5.40
N SER A 33 0.43 -0.60 -5.09
CA SER A 33 1.29 -1.74 -4.82
C SER A 33 2.41 -1.31 -3.88
N ASP A 34 2.71 -2.15 -2.89
CA ASP A 34 3.81 -1.92 -1.96
C ASP A 34 5.19 -2.03 -2.65
N TRP A 35 5.31 -2.92 -3.64
CA TRP A 35 6.62 -3.40 -4.15
C TRP A 35 6.80 -3.28 -5.66
N TYR A 36 5.75 -2.99 -6.44
CA TYR A 36 5.84 -2.95 -7.91
C TYR A 36 7.01 -2.08 -8.40
N CYS A 37 7.12 -0.85 -7.89
CA CYS A 37 8.17 0.07 -8.31
C CYS A 37 9.58 -0.42 -7.93
N ASP A 38 9.74 -1.09 -6.79
CA ASP A 38 11.04 -1.66 -6.38
C ASP A 38 11.41 -2.92 -7.20
N PHE A 39 10.43 -3.70 -7.65
CA PHE A 39 10.67 -4.77 -8.64
C PHE A 39 11.05 -4.21 -10.01
N VAL A 40 10.47 -3.09 -10.42
CA VAL A 40 10.88 -2.37 -11.64
C VAL A 40 12.32 -1.89 -11.52
N ARG A 41 12.65 -1.18 -10.42
CA ARG A 41 14.00 -0.70 -10.13
C ARG A 41 15.03 -1.83 -10.13
N SER A 42 14.65 -2.99 -9.59
CA SER A 42 15.53 -4.17 -9.51
C SER A 42 15.63 -4.97 -10.82
N GLY A 43 14.91 -4.58 -11.87
CA GLY A 43 14.90 -5.27 -13.17
C GLY A 43 14.11 -6.58 -13.19
N HIS A 44 13.37 -6.90 -12.12
CA HIS A 44 12.48 -8.07 -12.08
C HIS A 44 11.17 -7.83 -12.84
N ILE A 45 10.75 -6.57 -12.95
CA ILE A 45 9.68 -6.14 -13.86
C ILE A 45 10.30 -5.21 -14.89
N VAL A 46 10.20 -5.59 -16.17
CA VAL A 46 10.59 -4.74 -17.29
C VAL A 46 9.33 -4.10 -17.86
N LEU A 47 9.39 -2.78 -18.07
CA LEU A 47 8.26 -2.00 -18.55
C LEU A 47 8.35 -1.82 -20.07
N SER A 48 7.19 -1.81 -20.71
CA SER A 48 7.00 -1.47 -22.12
C SER A 48 5.78 -0.57 -22.26
N LYS A 49 5.87 0.49 -23.06
CA LYS A 49 4.73 1.36 -23.39
C LYS A 49 4.14 0.90 -24.72
N GLY A 50 2.89 0.44 -24.74
CA GLY A 50 2.24 -0.04 -25.95
C GLY A 50 1.12 -1.04 -25.66
N LYS A 51 0.64 -1.68 -26.72
CA LYS A 51 -0.35 -2.76 -26.68
C LYS A 51 0.23 -4.01 -27.32
N LEU A 52 -0.14 -5.17 -26.80
CA LEU A 52 0.14 -6.44 -27.46
C LEU A 52 -0.59 -6.47 -28.81
N ASP A 53 0.17 -6.53 -29.90
CA ASP A 53 -0.35 -6.60 -31.27
C ASP A 53 -0.54 -8.05 -31.71
N THR A 54 0.51 -8.86 -31.60
CA THR A 54 0.47 -10.26 -32.00
C THR A 54 1.44 -11.13 -31.21
N LEU A 55 1.18 -12.44 -31.17
CA LEU A 55 2.06 -13.45 -30.59
C LEU A 55 2.51 -14.42 -31.70
N ARG A 56 3.81 -14.49 -31.95
CA ARG A 56 4.45 -15.35 -32.96
C ARG A 56 5.34 -16.36 -32.27
N GLY A 57 4.83 -17.57 -32.05
CA GLY A 57 5.53 -18.59 -31.25
C GLY A 57 5.73 -18.09 -29.82
N THR A 58 6.98 -17.92 -29.40
CA THR A 58 7.38 -17.38 -28.09
C THR A 58 7.76 -15.89 -28.14
N THR A 59 7.42 -15.18 -29.21
CA THR A 59 7.70 -13.75 -29.36
C THR A 59 6.40 -12.95 -29.35
N ALA A 60 6.26 -12.04 -28.39
CA ALA A 60 5.19 -11.05 -28.35
C ALA A 60 5.63 -9.77 -29.05
N VAL A 61 4.82 -9.29 -29.99
CA VAL A 61 5.02 -8.01 -30.67
C VAL A 61 4.17 -6.97 -29.95
N VAL A 62 4.81 -5.90 -29.47
CA VAL A 62 4.18 -4.78 -28.78
C VAL A 62 4.18 -3.59 -29.72
N SER A 63 3.00 -3.08 -30.04
CA SER A 63 2.84 -1.86 -30.84
C SER A 63 2.73 -0.63 -29.94
N SER A 64 3.51 0.39 -30.24
CA SER A 64 3.48 1.70 -29.58
C SER A 64 3.45 2.82 -30.63
N PRO A 65 3.21 4.08 -30.23
CA PRO A 65 3.37 5.22 -31.13
C PRO A 65 4.79 5.34 -31.71
N ASP A 66 5.80 4.79 -31.01
CA ASP A 66 7.21 4.87 -31.38
C ASP A 66 7.65 3.72 -32.32
N GLY A 67 6.81 2.69 -32.51
CA GLY A 67 7.08 1.58 -33.42
C GLY A 67 6.59 0.23 -32.91
N LEU A 68 7.23 -0.83 -33.42
CA LEU A 68 7.01 -2.21 -32.97
C LEU A 68 8.22 -2.68 -32.17
N ASP A 69 7.97 -3.18 -30.98
CA ASP A 69 8.95 -3.84 -30.12
C ASP A 69 8.66 -5.34 -30.04
N GLU A 70 9.70 -6.15 -29.81
CA GLU A 70 9.58 -7.59 -29.65
C GLU A 70 10.05 -8.03 -28.26
N VAL A 71 9.21 -8.81 -27.58
CA VAL A 71 9.55 -9.50 -26.33
C VAL A 71 9.68 -10.98 -26.64
N HIS A 72 10.89 -11.51 -26.56
CA HIS A 72 11.20 -12.91 -26.86
C HIS A 72 11.07 -13.82 -25.63
N ASN A 73 11.07 -15.14 -25.87
CA ASN A 73 11.03 -16.18 -24.83
C ASN A 73 9.82 -16.06 -23.89
N VAL A 74 8.69 -15.60 -24.42
CA VAL A 74 7.42 -15.51 -23.71
C VAL A 74 6.90 -16.93 -23.46
N VAL A 75 6.77 -17.28 -22.18
CA VAL A 75 6.22 -18.58 -21.75
C VAL A 75 4.73 -18.51 -21.43
N ALA A 76 4.22 -17.34 -21.09
CA ALA A 76 2.83 -17.09 -20.76
C ALA A 76 2.45 -15.63 -20.99
N VAL A 77 1.17 -15.39 -21.32
CA VAL A 77 0.58 -14.05 -21.41
C VAL A 77 -0.60 -14.00 -20.43
N VAL A 78 -0.61 -13.00 -19.56
CA VAL A 78 -1.70 -12.75 -18.60
C VAL A 78 -2.42 -11.48 -19.00
N LEU A 79 -3.68 -11.60 -19.41
CA LEU A 79 -4.53 -10.46 -19.79
C LEU A 79 -5.20 -9.86 -18.55
N ALA A 80 -4.51 -8.93 -17.88
CA ALA A 80 -5.03 -8.19 -16.73
C ALA A 80 -5.90 -6.98 -17.14
N THR A 81 -6.83 -7.17 -18.09
CA THR A 81 -7.59 -6.08 -18.76
C THR A 81 -8.92 -5.73 -18.08
N GLY A 82 -9.14 -6.18 -16.85
CA GLY A 82 -10.38 -5.95 -16.10
C GLY A 82 -11.50 -6.94 -16.41
N PHE A 83 -12.73 -6.56 -16.07
CA PHE A 83 -13.93 -7.40 -16.18
C PHE A 83 -15.03 -6.69 -16.98
N ASP A 84 -15.82 -7.46 -17.75
CA ASP A 84 -17.05 -6.99 -18.37
C ASP A 84 -18.26 -7.32 -17.46
N PRO A 85 -18.96 -6.31 -16.92
CA PRO A 85 -20.13 -6.53 -16.08
C PRO A 85 -21.41 -6.86 -16.87
N SER A 86 -21.41 -6.78 -18.21
CA SER A 86 -22.62 -6.88 -19.04
C SER A 86 -23.29 -8.25 -18.93
N SER A 87 -22.53 -9.33 -18.82
CA SER A 87 -23.10 -10.68 -18.65
C SER A 87 -23.93 -10.80 -17.37
N SER A 88 -23.54 -10.09 -16.31
CA SER A 88 -24.25 -10.09 -15.02
C SER A 88 -25.61 -9.39 -15.09
N LEU A 89 -25.90 -8.66 -16.18
CA LEU A 89 -27.17 -7.97 -16.41
C LEU A 89 -28.12 -8.76 -17.31
N GLY A 90 -27.72 -9.94 -17.80
CA GLY A 90 -28.48 -10.74 -18.76
C GLY A 90 -29.82 -11.27 -18.24
N PHE A 91 -30.06 -11.21 -16.94
CA PHE A 91 -31.36 -11.56 -16.34
C PHE A 91 -32.42 -10.46 -16.52
N LEU A 92 -32.01 -9.24 -16.89
CA LEU A 92 -32.93 -8.13 -17.16
C LEU A 92 -33.50 -8.23 -18.58
N SER A 93 -34.75 -7.79 -18.75
CA SER A 93 -35.38 -7.75 -20.07
C SER A 93 -34.70 -6.75 -21.00
N GLN A 94 -34.80 -6.97 -22.32
CA GLN A 94 -34.29 -6.00 -23.30
C GLN A 94 -34.93 -4.63 -23.17
N ASP A 95 -36.20 -4.54 -22.78
CA ASP A 95 -36.86 -3.26 -22.53
C ASP A 95 -36.22 -2.53 -21.34
N THR A 96 -35.98 -3.25 -20.25
CA THR A 96 -35.29 -2.73 -19.07
C THR A 96 -33.88 -2.26 -19.40
N LEU A 97 -33.10 -3.07 -20.11
CA LEU A 97 -31.73 -2.73 -20.51
C LEU A 97 -31.67 -1.47 -21.38
N ARG A 98 -32.63 -1.29 -22.30
CA ARG A 98 -32.75 -0.06 -23.10
C ARG A 98 -33.01 1.17 -22.22
N LYS A 99 -33.93 1.08 -21.27
CA LYS A 99 -34.23 2.18 -20.32
C LYS A 99 -33.06 2.53 -19.43
N LEU A 100 -32.24 1.55 -19.04
CA LEU A 100 -31.01 1.77 -18.27
C LEU A 100 -29.84 2.26 -19.14
N HIS A 101 -30.09 2.52 -20.44
CA HIS A 101 -29.08 2.84 -21.44
C HIS A 101 -27.90 1.86 -21.42
N HIS A 102 -28.17 0.55 -21.29
CA HIS A 102 -27.11 -0.46 -21.25
C HIS A 102 -26.23 -0.39 -22.51
N SER A 103 -24.91 -0.38 -22.32
CA SER A 103 -23.95 -0.39 -23.42
C SER A 103 -22.77 -1.32 -23.12
N PRO A 104 -22.69 -2.49 -23.78
CA PRO A 104 -21.57 -3.43 -23.58
C PRO A 104 -20.25 -2.92 -24.16
N GLN A 105 -20.27 -1.87 -25.00
CA GLN A 105 -19.06 -1.24 -25.53
C GLN A 105 -18.37 -0.34 -24.49
N HIS A 106 -19.14 0.18 -23.52
CA HIS A 106 -18.65 1.11 -22.50
C HIS A 106 -18.42 0.39 -21.16
N LEU A 107 -17.40 -0.47 -21.09
CA LEU A 107 -17.12 -1.32 -19.92
C LEU A 107 -16.97 -0.55 -18.61
N ALA A 108 -16.48 0.69 -18.65
CA ALA A 108 -16.33 1.55 -17.47
C ALA A 108 -17.67 2.13 -16.96
N GLN A 109 -18.68 2.24 -17.83
CA GLN A 109 -19.99 2.84 -17.53
C GLN A 109 -21.11 2.07 -18.28
N PRO A 110 -21.29 0.77 -17.96
CA PRO A 110 -22.19 -0.10 -18.71
C PRO A 110 -23.66 0.31 -18.60
N LEU A 111 -24.06 0.96 -17.51
CA LEU A 111 -25.40 1.47 -17.24
C LEU A 111 -25.34 2.98 -17.00
N ALA A 112 -26.39 3.70 -17.38
CA ALA A 112 -26.60 5.08 -16.95
C ALA A 112 -27.64 5.07 -15.82
N LEU A 113 -27.22 5.42 -14.61
CA LEU A 113 -28.05 5.36 -13.41
C LEU A 113 -28.12 6.74 -12.76
N ALA A 114 -29.29 7.07 -12.25
CA ALA A 114 -29.57 8.25 -11.46
C ALA A 114 -28.95 8.13 -10.06
N PHE A 115 -28.74 9.30 -9.46
CA PHE A 115 -28.25 9.54 -8.12
C PHE A 115 -27.10 8.61 -7.74
N HIS A 116 -25.95 8.86 -8.37
CA HIS A 116 -24.66 8.21 -8.08
C HIS A 116 -24.71 6.68 -8.10
N GLY A 117 -25.38 6.11 -9.11
CA GLY A 117 -25.35 4.67 -9.37
C GLY A 117 -26.43 3.85 -8.67
N THR A 118 -27.55 4.46 -8.25
CA THR A 118 -28.56 3.79 -7.41
C THR A 118 -29.78 3.27 -8.15
N HIS A 119 -30.35 4.02 -9.09
CA HIS A 119 -31.63 3.66 -9.72
C HIS A 119 -31.78 4.28 -11.11
N HIS A 120 -32.89 4.01 -11.81
CA HIS A 120 -33.25 4.78 -13.00
C HIS A 120 -34.73 5.16 -12.96
N PRO A 121 -35.12 6.43 -13.17
CA PRO A 121 -36.51 6.88 -13.04
C PRO A 121 -37.49 6.14 -13.97
N GLU A 122 -37.04 5.72 -15.16
CA GLU A 122 -37.87 4.96 -16.11
C GLU A 122 -38.06 3.48 -15.74
N VAL A 123 -37.36 2.99 -14.72
CA VAL A 123 -37.44 1.62 -14.23
C VAL A 123 -37.74 1.63 -12.72
N PRO A 124 -38.96 2.05 -12.31
CA PRO A 124 -39.32 2.13 -10.91
C PRO A 124 -39.28 0.73 -10.26
N GLY A 125 -38.85 0.68 -8.99
CA GLY A 125 -38.74 -0.56 -8.23
C GLY A 125 -37.48 -1.40 -8.51
N LEU A 126 -36.58 -0.94 -9.39
CA LEU A 126 -35.26 -1.54 -9.58
C LEU A 126 -34.18 -0.64 -8.98
N GLY A 127 -33.36 -1.21 -8.09
CA GLY A 127 -32.26 -0.52 -7.42
C GLY A 127 -30.95 -1.28 -7.57
N PHE A 128 -29.86 -0.53 -7.52
CA PHE A 128 -28.50 -0.98 -7.70
C PHE A 128 -27.65 -0.55 -6.50
N VAL A 129 -26.93 -1.51 -5.95
CA VAL A 129 -26.01 -1.30 -4.83
C VAL A 129 -24.67 -1.89 -5.23
N GLY A 130 -23.59 -1.11 -5.12
CA GLY A 130 -22.26 -1.50 -5.55
C GLY A 130 -21.99 -1.35 -7.05
N VAL A 131 -22.89 -0.69 -7.80
CA VAL A 131 -22.60 -0.25 -9.18
C VAL A 131 -21.76 1.02 -9.11
N TYR A 132 -20.51 0.83 -8.70
CA TYR A 132 -19.49 1.85 -8.51
C TYR A 132 -18.10 1.24 -8.74
N ARG A 133 -17.16 2.01 -9.29
CA ARG A 133 -15.78 1.56 -9.49
C ARG A 133 -14.94 2.02 -8.31
N SER A 134 -14.78 1.17 -7.30
CA SER A 134 -13.71 1.02 -6.30
C SER A 134 -14.27 0.35 -5.01
N PRO A 135 -13.44 -0.14 -4.06
CA PRO A 135 -13.90 -0.91 -2.90
C PRO A 135 -14.40 -0.02 -1.74
N TYR A 136 -15.27 0.95 -2.02
CA TYR A 136 -15.75 1.88 -0.98
C TYR A 136 -17.05 1.39 -0.34
N TRP A 137 -16.91 0.56 0.70
CA TRP A 137 -18.02 0.06 1.51
C TRP A 137 -18.97 1.15 2.02
N GLY A 138 -18.45 2.34 2.35
CA GLY A 138 -19.28 3.48 2.75
C GLY A 138 -20.26 3.91 1.66
N VAL A 139 -19.81 4.00 0.41
CA VAL A 139 -20.68 4.36 -0.73
C VAL A 139 -21.74 3.27 -0.94
N ILE A 140 -21.35 2.00 -0.87
CA ILE A 140 -22.25 0.85 -1.00
C ILE A 140 -23.35 0.91 0.08
N GLN A 141 -22.97 1.15 1.33
CA GLN A 141 -23.89 1.32 2.45
C GLN A 141 -24.84 2.51 2.22
N MET A 142 -24.32 3.63 1.73
CA MET A 142 -25.11 4.83 1.44
C MET A 142 -26.10 4.61 0.30
N GLN A 143 -25.71 3.92 -0.78
CA GLN A 143 -26.61 3.53 -1.86
C GLN A 143 -27.77 2.68 -1.34
N ALA A 144 -27.50 1.72 -0.46
CA ALA A 144 -28.53 0.88 0.15
C ALA A 144 -29.48 1.68 1.05
N LYS A 145 -28.93 2.55 1.93
CA LYS A 145 -29.74 3.45 2.79
C LYS A 145 -30.61 4.38 1.95
N PHE A 146 -30.05 4.95 0.88
CA PHE A 146 -30.78 5.81 -0.06
C PHE A 146 -31.94 5.09 -0.73
N LEU A 147 -31.71 3.90 -1.27
CA LEU A 147 -32.77 3.12 -1.92
C LEU A 147 -33.88 2.72 -0.94
N ALA A 148 -33.52 2.31 0.28
CA ALA A 148 -34.50 1.98 1.31
C ALA A 148 -35.41 3.18 1.64
N GLU A 149 -34.83 4.37 1.77
CA GLU A 149 -35.58 5.61 2.03
C GLU A 149 -36.41 6.07 0.82
N LEU A 150 -35.87 5.92 -0.40
CA LEU A 150 -36.57 6.23 -1.64
C LEU A 150 -37.81 5.34 -1.82
N TRP A 151 -37.73 4.07 -1.45
CA TRP A 151 -38.82 3.11 -1.61
C TRP A 151 -39.82 3.09 -0.44
N SER A 152 -39.45 3.61 0.72
CA SER A 152 -40.36 3.71 1.87
C SER A 152 -41.39 4.84 1.73
N HIS A 153 -41.17 5.77 0.80
CA HIS A 153 -42.04 6.92 0.57
C HIS A 153 -42.69 6.88 -0.82
N SER A 154 -43.89 7.45 -0.92
CA SER A 154 -44.42 7.87 -2.23
C SER A 154 -43.67 9.11 -2.72
N SER A 155 -43.68 9.37 -4.03
CA SER A 155 -42.98 10.52 -4.63
C SER A 155 -43.31 11.85 -3.97
N ASP A 156 -44.56 12.02 -3.53
CA ASP A 156 -45.08 13.27 -2.96
C ASP A 156 -44.80 13.40 -1.45
N ALA A 157 -44.29 12.33 -0.84
CA ALA A 157 -43.98 12.24 0.59
C ALA A 157 -42.48 12.16 0.87
N LEU A 158 -41.62 12.30 -0.14
CA LEU A 158 -40.17 12.22 0.05
C LEU A 158 -39.66 13.32 1.01
N PRO A 159 -38.67 13.01 1.86
CA PRO A 159 -38.00 14.02 2.67
C PRO A 159 -37.47 15.17 1.79
N LYS A 160 -37.70 16.42 2.22
CA LYS A 160 -37.33 17.61 1.43
C LYS A 160 -35.86 17.62 0.96
N PRO A 161 -34.85 17.22 1.77
CA PRO A 161 -33.47 17.17 1.31
C PRO A 161 -33.25 16.17 0.17
N MET A 162 -33.81 14.96 0.29
CA MET A 162 -33.79 13.95 -0.77
C MET A 162 -34.45 14.46 -2.05
N TRP A 163 -35.65 15.04 -1.95
CA TRP A 163 -36.36 15.60 -3.11
C TRP A 163 -35.51 16.65 -3.83
N ARG A 164 -34.86 17.57 -3.10
CA ARG A 164 -33.99 18.59 -3.70
C ARG A 164 -32.81 17.98 -4.45
N LYS A 165 -32.18 16.97 -3.85
CA LYS A 165 -31.05 16.25 -4.45
C LYS A 165 -31.46 15.51 -5.72
N LEU A 166 -32.58 14.80 -5.69
CA LEU A 166 -33.14 14.14 -6.87
C LEU A 166 -33.53 15.12 -7.98
N ALA A 167 -34.13 16.26 -7.63
CA ALA A 167 -34.51 17.28 -8.62
C ALA A 167 -33.31 17.96 -9.31
N ALA A 168 -32.14 17.93 -8.67
CA ALA A 168 -30.89 18.48 -9.20
C ALA A 168 -29.97 17.40 -9.80
N ASP A 169 -30.36 16.13 -9.77
CA ASP A 169 -29.53 15.02 -10.23
C ASP A 169 -29.38 15.03 -11.76
N ASP A 170 -28.14 14.98 -12.21
CA ASP A 170 -27.76 14.88 -13.63
C ASP A 170 -26.93 13.62 -13.94
N SER A 171 -26.89 12.65 -13.01
CA SER A 171 -26.01 11.47 -13.08
C SER A 171 -26.18 10.67 -14.38
N VAL A 172 -27.42 10.51 -14.87
CA VAL A 172 -27.71 9.80 -16.13
C VAL A 172 -27.09 10.54 -17.31
N GLN A 173 -27.38 11.83 -17.45
CA GLN A 173 -26.92 12.68 -18.54
C GLN A 173 -25.39 12.79 -18.51
N ARG A 174 -24.80 12.98 -17.34
CA ARG A 174 -23.35 13.01 -17.15
C ARG A 174 -22.69 11.69 -17.56
N THR A 175 -23.27 10.55 -17.18
CA THR A 175 -22.77 9.23 -17.59
C THR A 175 -22.81 9.08 -19.12
N LEU A 176 -23.92 9.46 -19.75
CA LEU A 176 -24.06 9.37 -21.21
C LEU A 176 -23.07 10.31 -21.94
N ALA A 177 -22.85 11.52 -21.41
CA ALA A 177 -21.93 12.49 -22.01
C ALA A 177 -20.45 12.07 -21.92
N LEU A 178 -20.08 11.27 -20.91
CA LEU A 178 -18.69 10.88 -20.66
C LEU A 178 -18.27 9.57 -21.35
N ARG A 179 -19.20 8.77 -21.86
CA ARG A 179 -18.94 7.43 -22.41
C ARG A 179 -17.89 7.41 -23.52
N ASP A 180 -17.97 8.38 -24.42
CA ASP A 180 -17.06 8.56 -25.55
C ASP A 180 -16.02 9.66 -25.30
N ASP A 181 -15.99 10.27 -24.10
CA ASP A 181 -15.02 11.30 -23.78
C ASP A 181 -13.65 10.64 -23.49
N PRO A 182 -12.59 10.96 -24.25
CA PRO A 182 -11.26 10.40 -24.01
C PRO A 182 -10.71 10.75 -22.62
N ARG A 183 -11.30 11.75 -21.95
CA ARG A 183 -10.91 12.18 -20.60
C ARG A 183 -11.63 11.41 -19.48
N LEU A 184 -12.43 10.40 -19.80
CA LEU A 184 -13.11 9.57 -18.81
C LEU A 184 -12.09 8.98 -17.82
N SER A 185 -12.23 9.35 -16.55
CA SER A 185 -11.31 8.89 -15.50
C SER A 185 -11.54 7.42 -15.15
N GLN A 186 -10.54 6.80 -14.53
CA GLN A 186 -10.65 5.44 -13.97
C GLN A 186 -11.89 5.28 -13.06
N PHE A 187 -12.22 6.34 -12.32
CA PHE A 187 -13.33 6.44 -11.36
C PHE A 187 -14.24 7.64 -11.68
N PRO A 188 -15.24 7.48 -12.56
CA PRO A 188 -15.95 8.61 -13.16
C PRO A 188 -17.09 9.20 -12.32
N MET A 189 -17.45 8.56 -11.20
CA MET A 189 -18.61 8.91 -10.36
C MET A 189 -18.34 9.99 -9.31
N GLY A 190 -17.12 10.53 -9.23
CA GLY A 190 -16.69 11.47 -8.17
C GLY A 190 -15.82 10.79 -7.11
N ASP A 191 -15.19 11.59 -6.25
CA ASP A 191 -14.36 11.08 -5.16
C ASP A 191 -15.22 10.58 -3.98
N TYR A 192 -14.59 9.81 -3.09
CA TYR A 192 -15.25 9.22 -1.94
C TYR A 192 -15.90 10.25 -1.02
N ALA A 193 -15.21 11.37 -0.74
CA ALA A 193 -15.70 12.36 0.21
C ALA A 193 -16.94 13.07 -0.33
N TRP A 194 -16.91 13.44 -1.61
CA TRP A 194 -18.04 14.04 -2.31
C TRP A 194 -19.24 13.08 -2.36
N LEU A 195 -19.04 11.81 -2.71
CA LEU A 195 -20.13 10.82 -2.73
C LEU A 195 -20.76 10.65 -1.35
N MET A 196 -19.94 10.47 -0.30
CA MET A 196 -20.44 10.35 1.07
C MET A 196 -21.23 11.59 1.50
N GLN A 197 -20.78 12.79 1.09
CA GLN A 197 -21.49 14.04 1.34
C GLN A 197 -22.84 14.08 0.62
N GLU A 198 -22.87 13.82 -0.69
CA GLU A 198 -24.09 13.83 -1.51
C GLU A 198 -25.18 12.92 -0.94
N PHE A 199 -24.80 11.69 -0.58
CA PHE A 199 -25.71 10.74 0.06
C PHE A 199 -26.16 11.21 1.45
N SER A 200 -25.22 11.68 2.28
CA SER A 200 -25.55 12.12 3.64
C SER A 200 -26.52 13.30 3.64
N GLU A 201 -26.38 14.24 2.71
CA GLU A 201 -27.29 15.37 2.56
C GLU A 201 -28.69 14.93 2.10
N ALA A 202 -28.77 14.00 1.15
CA ALA A 202 -30.06 13.43 0.73
C ALA A 202 -30.76 12.70 1.88
N LEU A 203 -29.99 11.96 2.68
CA LEU A 203 -30.47 11.15 3.81
C LEU A 203 -30.60 11.95 5.11
N SER A 204 -30.30 13.25 5.12
CA SER A 204 -30.27 14.09 6.33
C SER A 204 -29.40 13.52 7.46
N MET A 205 -28.27 12.91 7.11
CA MET A 205 -27.29 12.37 8.04
C MET A 205 -26.21 13.40 8.32
N GLU A 206 -26.04 13.75 9.58
CA GLU A 206 -24.92 14.58 10.00
C GLU A 206 -23.67 13.72 10.22
N ARG A 207 -22.54 14.21 9.72
CA ARG A 207 -21.25 13.59 9.98
C ARG A 207 -20.84 13.84 11.43
N ILE A 208 -20.61 12.76 12.18
CA ILE A 208 -20.02 12.81 13.51
C ILE A 208 -18.51 13.01 13.38
N SER A 209 -18.01 14.14 13.88
CA SER A 209 -16.56 14.37 13.96
C SER A 209 -15.93 13.42 14.99
N ILE A 210 -14.82 12.80 14.61
CA ILE A 210 -14.06 11.87 15.46
C ILE A 210 -12.77 12.50 16.03
N LEU A 211 -12.60 13.81 15.87
CA LEU A 211 -11.42 14.52 16.31
C LEU A 211 -11.46 14.83 17.81
N PRO A 212 -10.58 14.24 18.64
CA PRO A 212 -10.42 14.71 20.00
C PRO A 212 -9.58 16.00 20.01
N THR A 213 -9.79 16.78 21.06
CA THR A 213 -8.94 17.91 21.40
C THR A 213 -7.52 17.44 21.70
N GLY A 214 -6.51 18.07 21.09
CA GLY A 214 -5.10 17.89 21.47
C GLY A 214 -4.26 16.94 20.61
N LEU A 215 -4.78 16.40 19.50
CA LEU A 215 -3.94 15.68 18.54
C LEU A 215 -2.92 16.63 17.86
N PRO A 216 -1.71 16.13 17.53
CA PRO A 216 -0.77 16.88 16.71
C PRO A 216 -1.39 17.28 15.36
N LEU A 217 -1.16 18.51 14.95
CA LEU A 217 -1.54 18.99 13.63
C LEU A 217 -0.58 18.43 12.57
N LEU A 218 -1.11 18.14 11.39
CA LEU A 218 -0.33 17.68 10.26
C LEU A 218 0.66 18.77 9.83
N SER A 219 1.90 18.37 9.56
CA SER A 219 2.99 19.30 9.25
C SER A 219 2.77 20.12 7.97
N HIS A 220 2.05 19.57 6.99
CA HIS A 220 1.91 20.18 5.66
C HIS A 220 0.81 21.25 5.58
N ASN A 221 -0.26 21.14 6.37
CA ASN A 221 -1.41 22.06 6.31
C ASN A 221 -1.83 22.63 7.68
N ARG A 222 -1.20 22.20 8.79
CA ARG A 222 -1.55 22.59 10.16
C ARG A 222 -3.02 22.30 10.51
N GLN A 223 -3.60 21.25 9.92
CA GLN A 223 -4.94 20.76 10.24
C GLN A 223 -4.86 19.42 10.98
N PRO A 224 -5.88 19.05 11.76
CA PRO A 224 -5.96 17.73 12.36
C PRO A 224 -6.14 16.65 11.29
N LEU A 225 -5.68 15.42 11.58
CA LEU A 225 -5.98 14.25 10.75
C LEU A 225 -7.39 13.75 11.03
N ASP A 226 -8.36 14.27 10.27
CA ASP A 226 -9.77 13.90 10.40
C ASP A 226 -10.14 12.85 9.37
N MET A 227 -10.06 11.58 9.75
CA MET A 227 -10.30 10.46 8.85
C MET A 227 -11.79 10.33 8.54
N LEU A 228 -12.11 10.27 7.25
CA LEU A 228 -13.47 10.05 6.79
C LEU A 228 -13.80 8.55 6.78
N THR A 229 -14.57 8.08 7.75
CA THR A 229 -15.02 6.69 7.82
C THR A 229 -16.54 6.58 7.63
N PRO A 230 -17.05 5.45 7.09
CA PRO A 230 -18.50 5.22 7.01
C PRO A 230 -19.20 5.31 8.37
N SER A 231 -18.51 4.89 9.44
CA SER A 231 -19.01 4.92 10.81
C SER A 231 -19.26 6.33 11.34
N ALA A 232 -18.79 7.38 10.68
CA ALA A 232 -19.13 8.76 11.00
C ALA A 232 -20.54 9.17 10.55
N TYR A 233 -21.21 8.35 9.73
CA TYR A 233 -22.52 8.67 9.16
C TYR A 233 -23.59 7.70 9.66
N MET A 234 -24.23 8.10 10.76
CA MET A 234 -25.32 7.34 11.37
C MET A 234 -26.67 7.91 10.93
N SER A 235 -27.64 7.03 10.71
CA SER A 235 -29.00 7.41 10.34
C SER A 235 -29.80 7.81 11.58
N PRO A 236 -30.41 9.00 11.62
CA PRO A 236 -31.35 9.35 12.69
C PRO A 236 -32.70 8.64 12.54
N THR A 237 -33.09 8.28 11.31
CA THR A 237 -34.45 7.84 10.96
C THR A 237 -34.52 6.41 10.42
N ALA A 238 -33.42 5.89 9.86
CA ALA A 238 -33.38 4.57 9.24
C ALA A 238 -32.56 3.58 10.07
N GLY A 239 -33.25 2.80 10.91
CA GLY A 239 -32.89 1.41 11.22
C GLY A 239 -31.54 1.08 11.87
N ASP A 240 -30.71 2.07 12.22
CA ASP A 240 -29.47 1.80 12.96
C ASP A 240 -29.87 1.38 14.39
N ASP A 241 -29.89 0.07 14.62
CA ASP A 241 -30.17 -0.50 15.93
C ASP A 241 -29.05 -0.22 16.94
N ASP A 242 -29.31 -0.50 18.21
CA ASP A 242 -28.34 -0.28 19.29
C ASP A 242 -27.02 -1.04 19.05
N VAL A 243 -27.07 -2.17 18.34
CA VAL A 243 -25.88 -2.93 17.94
C VAL A 243 -25.05 -2.14 16.93
N SER A 244 -25.69 -1.63 15.87
CA SER A 244 -25.05 -0.85 14.80
C SER A 244 -24.42 0.44 15.36
N VAL A 245 -25.11 1.11 16.28
CA VAL A 245 -24.57 2.30 16.97
C VAL A 245 -23.32 1.97 17.78
N LYS A 246 -23.33 0.85 18.51
CA LYS A 246 -22.17 0.38 19.30
C LYS A 246 -21.00 -0.02 18.42
N GLU A 247 -21.23 -0.76 17.34
CA GLU A 247 -20.17 -1.16 16.41
C GLU A 247 -19.57 0.06 15.67
N ALA A 248 -20.40 1.02 15.26
CA ALA A 248 -19.91 2.26 14.67
C ALA A 248 -19.06 3.06 15.68
N ALA A 249 -19.45 3.12 16.95
CA ALA A 249 -18.66 3.75 18.00
C ALA A 249 -17.30 3.07 18.20
N LYS A 250 -17.25 1.73 18.21
CA LYS A 250 -16.00 0.96 18.26
C LYS A 250 -15.10 1.27 17.06
N SER A 251 -15.65 1.27 15.85
CA SER A 251 -14.91 1.59 14.62
C SER A 251 -14.33 3.01 14.64
N ARG A 252 -15.09 3.99 15.13
CA ARG A 252 -14.61 5.37 15.28
C ARG A 252 -13.48 5.46 16.31
N GLN A 253 -13.62 4.78 17.45
CA GLN A 253 -12.58 4.75 18.48
C GLN A 253 -11.29 4.07 17.97
N ASP A 254 -11.41 2.95 17.26
CA ASP A 254 -10.26 2.27 16.66
C ASP A 254 -9.53 3.17 15.64
N THR A 255 -10.29 3.83 14.76
CA THR A 255 -9.72 4.80 13.80
C THR A 255 -8.95 5.90 14.52
N LEU A 256 -9.51 6.42 15.62
CA LEU A 256 -8.86 7.43 16.43
C LEU A 256 -7.58 6.91 17.09
N ASP A 257 -7.62 5.72 17.68
CA ASP A 257 -6.47 5.11 18.35
C ASP A 257 -5.34 4.86 17.36
N VAL A 258 -5.66 4.37 16.15
CA VAL A 258 -4.70 4.18 15.06
C VAL A 258 -4.08 5.50 14.62
N CYS A 259 -4.89 6.53 14.37
CA CYS A 259 -4.39 7.85 13.98
C CYS A 259 -3.51 8.46 15.06
N THR A 260 -3.94 8.39 16.32
CA THR A 260 -3.18 8.88 17.47
C THR A 260 -1.84 8.19 17.55
N ARG A 261 -1.81 6.85 17.49
CA ARG A 261 -0.55 6.08 17.52
C ARG A 261 0.33 6.40 16.32
N GLY A 262 -0.21 6.51 15.12
CA GLY A 262 0.56 6.87 13.92
C GLY A 262 1.18 8.28 13.98
N LEU A 263 0.52 9.23 14.67
CA LEU A 263 1.01 10.61 14.79
C LEU A 263 1.96 10.82 15.99
N THR A 264 1.82 10.03 17.05
CA THR A 264 2.51 10.28 18.33
C THR A 264 3.54 9.21 18.70
N THR A 265 3.60 8.10 17.97
CA THR A 265 4.53 6.99 18.21
C THR A 265 5.19 6.54 16.91
N PRO A 266 6.24 5.71 16.97
CA PRO A 266 6.86 5.10 15.78
C PRO A 266 6.00 4.03 15.06
N ARG A 267 4.69 3.99 15.31
CA ARG A 267 3.78 3.05 14.63
C ARG A 267 3.85 3.28 13.12
N PHE A 268 3.87 2.18 12.37
CA PHE A 268 4.04 2.05 10.92
C PHE A 268 5.45 2.31 10.38
N VAL A 269 6.42 2.70 11.22
CA VAL A 269 7.80 2.88 10.77
C VAL A 269 8.44 1.55 10.39
N ALA A 270 8.16 0.47 11.14
CA ALA A 270 8.64 -0.86 10.79
C ALA A 270 8.13 -1.32 9.41
N ARG A 271 6.82 -1.14 9.13
CA ARG A 271 6.24 -1.37 7.79
C ARG A 271 6.93 -0.54 6.72
N ALA A 272 7.11 0.77 6.96
CA ALA A 272 7.69 1.69 5.98
C ALA A 272 9.14 1.31 5.63
N VAL A 273 9.93 0.93 6.64
CA VAL A 273 11.29 0.41 6.45
C VAL A 273 11.24 -0.90 5.67
N PHE A 274 10.47 -1.89 6.14
CA PHE A 274 10.39 -3.21 5.50
C PHE A 274 9.99 -3.09 4.02
N ARG A 275 8.96 -2.31 3.69
CA ARG A 275 8.54 -2.05 2.30
C ARG A 275 9.70 -1.52 1.45
N SER A 276 10.46 -0.56 1.98
CA SER A 276 11.51 0.15 1.23
C SER A 276 12.83 -0.63 1.10
N LEU A 277 13.04 -1.72 1.86
CA LEU A 277 14.29 -2.48 1.82
C LEU A 277 14.48 -3.28 0.53
N LEU A 278 13.39 -3.70 -0.15
CA LEU A 278 13.40 -4.57 -1.33
C LEU A 278 14.37 -4.10 -2.42
N GLY A 279 15.25 -4.99 -2.87
CA GLY A 279 16.17 -4.75 -3.98
C GLY A 279 17.63 -4.67 -3.55
N THR A 280 18.46 -4.07 -4.40
CA THR A 280 19.92 -3.99 -4.20
C THR A 280 20.33 -2.64 -3.62
N TRP A 281 21.26 -2.68 -2.66
CA TRP A 281 21.88 -1.54 -2.02
C TRP A 281 23.39 -1.60 -2.19
N LYS A 282 24.03 -0.45 -2.40
CA LYS A 282 25.47 -0.31 -2.20
C LYS A 282 25.76 -0.31 -0.71
N LEU A 283 26.68 -1.18 -0.27
CA LEU A 283 27.04 -1.36 1.13
C LEU A 283 28.52 -1.05 1.35
N GLU A 284 28.78 -0.04 2.16
CA GLU A 284 30.11 0.30 2.67
C GLU A 284 30.13 0.07 4.18
N ARG A 285 31.13 -0.64 4.70
CA ARG A 285 31.17 -1.00 6.12
C ARG A 285 32.56 -0.98 6.71
N ASP A 286 32.72 -0.19 7.76
CA ASP A 286 33.95 -0.12 8.52
C ASP A 286 33.89 -1.04 9.73
N LEU A 287 34.99 -1.75 9.98
CA LEU A 287 35.21 -2.56 11.17
C LEU A 287 36.41 -2.00 11.92
N THR A 288 36.17 -1.46 13.11
CA THR A 288 37.21 -0.96 14.02
C THR A 288 37.35 -1.91 15.20
N SER A 289 38.41 -2.71 15.21
CA SER A 289 38.77 -3.54 16.36
C SER A 289 39.56 -2.74 17.39
N ARG A 290 39.27 -2.95 18.67
CA ARG A 290 40.07 -2.44 19.81
C ARG A 290 41.03 -3.51 20.36
N LEU A 291 41.01 -4.72 19.80
CA LEU A 291 41.90 -5.82 20.17
C LEU A 291 42.99 -6.00 19.11
N PRO A 292 44.28 -6.08 19.49
CA PRO A 292 45.38 -6.27 18.53
C PRO A 292 45.28 -7.57 17.72
N SER A 293 44.57 -8.57 18.23
CA SER A 293 44.40 -9.89 17.61
C SER A 293 43.35 -9.93 16.49
N HIS A 294 42.55 -8.88 16.32
CA HIS A 294 41.50 -8.83 15.31
C HIS A 294 41.76 -7.62 14.40
N PRO A 295 41.88 -7.81 13.07
CA PRO A 295 42.20 -6.72 12.17
C PRO A 295 41.02 -5.77 12.04
N SER A 296 41.31 -4.47 12.02
CA SER A 296 40.40 -3.46 11.48
C SER A 296 40.43 -3.51 9.95
N GLY A 297 39.38 -2.99 9.32
CA GLY A 297 39.30 -2.93 7.87
C GLY A 297 37.97 -2.41 7.35
N HIS A 298 37.82 -2.48 6.03
CA HIS A 298 36.72 -1.93 5.28
C HIS A 298 36.14 -2.97 4.31
N PHE A 299 34.83 -3.14 4.34
CA PHE A 299 34.06 -3.90 3.37
C PHE A 299 33.39 -2.96 2.38
N SER A 300 33.51 -3.28 1.08
CA SER A 300 32.79 -2.62 0.01
C SER A 300 32.11 -3.65 -0.87
N GLY A 301 30.81 -3.46 -1.13
CA GLY A 301 30.02 -4.42 -1.90
C GLY A 301 28.56 -4.04 -2.02
N THR A 302 27.72 -5.07 -2.10
CA THR A 302 26.26 -4.92 -2.20
C THR A 302 25.54 -5.68 -1.10
N ALA A 303 24.33 -5.24 -0.82
CA ALA A 303 23.35 -5.93 0.01
C ALA A 303 22.03 -6.04 -0.76
N GLN A 304 21.51 -7.26 -0.88
CA GLN A 304 20.26 -7.55 -1.57
C GLN A 304 19.21 -8.03 -0.59
N PHE A 305 18.01 -7.45 -0.68
CA PHE A 305 16.82 -7.90 0.05
C PHE A 305 15.87 -8.57 -0.94
N LEU A 306 15.81 -9.90 -0.90
CA LEU A 306 15.01 -10.73 -1.81
C LEU A 306 13.71 -11.12 -1.13
N LEU A 307 12.58 -10.53 -1.58
CA LEU A 307 11.26 -10.76 -0.99
C LEU A 307 10.79 -12.20 -1.25
N ARG A 308 10.22 -12.83 -0.22
CA ARG A 308 9.58 -14.15 -0.31
C ARG A 308 8.54 -14.33 0.79
N ASP A 309 7.76 -15.39 0.66
CA ASP A 309 6.85 -15.81 1.72
C ASP A 309 7.64 -16.18 2.99
N ARG A 310 7.09 -15.81 4.15
CA ARG A 310 7.68 -16.10 5.44
C ARG A 310 7.84 -17.61 5.63
N THR A 311 9.03 -18.00 6.06
CA THR A 311 9.34 -19.39 6.39
C THR A 311 9.04 -19.69 7.87
N LEU A 312 8.76 -20.96 8.20
CA LEU A 312 8.58 -21.41 9.59
C LEU A 312 9.90 -21.66 10.33
N ASP A 313 11.03 -21.57 9.63
CA ASP A 313 12.36 -21.82 10.15
C ASP A 313 12.72 -20.94 11.35
N GLY A 314 13.37 -21.52 12.36
CA GLY A 314 13.86 -20.85 13.58
C GLY A 314 12.81 -20.43 14.60
N LEU A 315 11.51 -20.50 14.29
CA LEU A 315 10.44 -20.10 15.22
C LEU A 315 10.37 -20.97 16.48
N ARG A 316 10.68 -22.27 16.37
CA ARG A 316 10.68 -23.22 17.50
C ARG A 316 11.74 -22.89 18.56
N CYS A 317 12.82 -22.20 18.18
CA CYS A 317 13.88 -21.78 19.09
C CYS A 317 13.59 -20.43 19.78
N ALA A 318 12.55 -19.71 19.36
CA ALA A 318 12.19 -18.39 19.89
C ALA A 318 11.26 -18.43 21.12
N GLY A 319 10.81 -19.62 21.55
CA GLY A 319 10.19 -19.87 22.86
C GLY A 319 8.94 -19.04 23.21
N GLY A 320 7.76 -19.60 22.95
CA GLY A 320 6.48 -19.18 23.56
C GLY A 320 5.48 -20.34 23.53
N PRO A 321 4.77 -20.67 24.62
CA PRO A 321 3.90 -21.86 24.68
C PRO A 321 2.62 -21.80 23.83
N ASP A 322 2.20 -20.65 23.29
CA ASP A 322 0.87 -20.49 22.66
C ASP A 322 0.85 -19.60 21.40
N GLY A 323 1.93 -19.50 20.62
CA GLY A 323 2.07 -18.41 19.62
C GLY A 323 2.56 -18.76 18.22
N ALA A 324 2.67 -20.03 17.84
CA ALA A 324 2.70 -20.36 16.43
C ALA A 324 1.25 -20.23 15.93
N ASP A 325 0.84 -19.02 15.55
CA ASP A 325 -0.28 -18.88 14.63
C ASP A 325 0.11 -19.70 13.40
N GLU A 326 -0.42 -20.93 13.33
CA GLU A 326 -0.36 -21.82 12.16
C GLU A 326 -1.13 -21.20 10.97
N ASP A 327 -1.78 -20.05 11.19
CA ASP A 327 -2.48 -19.26 10.19
C ASP A 327 -1.52 -18.32 9.42
N GLY A 328 -0.57 -18.94 8.72
CA GLY A 328 -0.53 -18.86 7.26
C GLY A 328 -0.38 -17.51 6.54
N GLY A 329 0.32 -16.51 7.07
CA GLY A 329 0.60 -15.29 6.28
C GLY A 329 1.73 -14.42 6.81
N GLY A 330 2.59 -13.92 5.91
CA GLY A 330 3.63 -12.95 6.23
C GLY A 330 4.75 -12.94 5.19
N MET A 331 5.50 -11.85 5.14
CA MET A 331 6.59 -11.67 4.19
C MET A 331 7.95 -11.63 4.91
N GLU A 332 8.98 -12.12 4.25
CA GLU A 332 10.36 -11.98 4.71
C GLU A 332 11.30 -11.63 3.56
N TYR A 333 12.46 -11.07 3.90
CA TYR A 333 13.57 -10.97 2.97
C TYR A 333 14.63 -12.02 3.29
N LEU A 334 15.09 -12.72 2.26
CA LEU A 334 16.44 -13.27 2.29
C LEU A 334 17.40 -12.11 2.01
N TYR A 335 18.18 -11.75 3.02
CA TYR A 335 19.21 -10.74 2.92
C TYR A 335 20.54 -11.38 2.53
N VAL A 336 21.21 -10.85 1.52
CA VAL A 336 22.50 -11.36 1.00
C VAL A 336 23.49 -10.21 0.81
N GLU A 337 24.65 -10.31 1.44
CA GLU A 337 25.80 -9.45 1.20
C GLU A 337 26.79 -10.15 0.27
N ASP A 338 27.37 -9.39 -0.64
CA ASP A 338 28.45 -9.84 -1.51
C ASP A 338 29.41 -8.68 -1.79
N GLY A 339 30.72 -8.91 -1.62
CA GLY A 339 31.75 -7.89 -1.80
C GLY A 339 33.11 -8.32 -1.24
N ASP A 340 33.99 -7.36 -1.05
CA ASP A 340 35.36 -7.59 -0.58
C ASP A 340 35.60 -6.90 0.76
N PHE A 341 36.21 -7.61 1.71
CA PHE A 341 36.76 -7.03 2.92
C PHE A 341 38.27 -6.83 2.78
N LYS A 342 38.75 -5.62 3.06
CA LYS A 342 40.17 -5.26 3.06
C LYS A 342 40.57 -4.83 4.46
N THR A 343 41.55 -5.52 5.02
CA THR A 343 42.17 -5.14 6.30
C THR A 343 43.03 -3.89 6.12
N ASP A 344 43.24 -3.12 7.20
CA ASP A 344 44.14 -1.96 7.19
C ASP A 344 45.61 -2.36 6.89
N ALA A 345 45.95 -3.63 7.08
CA ALA A 345 47.26 -4.20 6.75
C ALA A 345 47.41 -4.54 5.23
N GLY A 346 46.39 -4.27 4.41
CA GLY A 346 46.44 -4.43 2.96
C GLY A 346 46.02 -5.82 2.44
N PHE A 347 45.64 -6.76 3.31
CA PHE A 347 45.09 -8.06 2.90
C PHE A 347 43.59 -7.93 2.59
N GLY A 348 43.18 -8.39 1.40
CA GLY A 348 41.79 -8.40 0.95
C GLY A 348 41.27 -9.80 0.67
N PHE A 349 39.99 -10.06 0.97
CA PHE A 349 39.31 -11.31 0.63
C PHE A 349 37.83 -11.09 0.34
N PRO A 350 37.22 -11.91 -0.54
CA PRO A 350 35.78 -11.89 -0.74
C PRO A 350 35.04 -12.27 0.54
N ALA A 351 33.97 -11.54 0.85
CA ALA A 351 33.14 -11.75 2.03
C ALA A 351 31.66 -11.75 1.65
N THR A 352 30.93 -12.73 2.17
CA THR A 352 29.48 -12.85 2.01
C THR A 352 28.83 -13.10 3.36
N ARG A 353 27.61 -12.59 3.53
CA ARG A 353 26.81 -12.80 4.73
C ARG A 353 25.35 -12.91 4.38
N ARG A 354 24.60 -13.70 5.16
CA ARG A 354 23.16 -13.84 4.97
C ARG A 354 22.40 -13.73 6.29
N TYR A 355 21.21 -13.15 6.21
CA TYR A 355 20.25 -13.02 7.30
C TYR A 355 18.84 -13.21 6.74
N VAL A 356 17.88 -13.46 7.62
CA VAL A 356 16.45 -13.40 7.27
C VAL A 356 15.81 -12.25 8.03
N TRP A 357 15.16 -11.33 7.30
CA TRP A 357 14.44 -10.20 7.88
C TRP A 357 12.95 -10.44 7.78
N ARG A 358 12.24 -10.44 8.91
CA ARG A 358 10.80 -10.73 8.97
C ARG A 358 10.02 -9.54 9.50
N TYR A 359 8.89 -9.25 8.88
CA TYR A 359 7.93 -8.27 9.37
C TYR A 359 6.69 -8.94 9.94
N ASP A 360 6.29 -8.52 11.14
CA ASP A 360 5.05 -8.92 11.79
C ASP A 360 4.04 -7.79 11.69
N GLU A 361 3.00 -7.96 10.87
CA GLU A 361 2.01 -6.90 10.61
C GLU A 361 1.14 -6.57 11.82
N ARG A 362 0.80 -7.57 12.65
CA ARG A 362 -0.05 -7.38 13.82
C ARG A 362 0.68 -6.54 14.87
N ARG A 363 1.92 -6.93 15.17
CA ARG A 363 2.76 -6.26 16.18
C ARG A 363 3.43 -5.00 15.64
N ASP A 364 3.54 -4.85 14.31
CA ASP A 364 4.34 -3.84 13.62
C ASP A 364 5.81 -3.90 14.06
N VAL A 365 6.40 -5.10 13.97
CA VAL A 365 7.76 -5.39 14.43
C VAL A 365 8.59 -5.93 13.27
N LEU A 366 9.80 -5.38 13.14
CA LEU A 366 10.82 -5.88 12.23
C LEU A 366 11.83 -6.71 13.03
N SER A 367 12.14 -7.92 12.58
CA SER A 367 13.07 -8.83 13.25
C SER A 367 14.12 -9.36 12.29
N VAL A 368 15.32 -9.57 12.82
CA VAL A 368 16.47 -10.11 12.08
C VAL A 368 16.83 -11.47 12.67
N TRP A 369 17.08 -12.43 11.80
CA TRP A 369 17.35 -13.82 12.16
C TRP A 369 18.66 -14.26 11.53
N PHE A 370 19.45 -15.01 12.29
CA PHE A 370 20.64 -15.65 11.73
C PHE A 370 20.23 -16.64 10.64
N ALA A 371 21.03 -16.75 9.59
CA ALA A 371 20.87 -17.80 8.60
C ALA A 371 21.60 -19.07 9.05
N LYS A 372 21.07 -20.24 8.70
CA LYS A 372 21.70 -21.52 9.04
C LYS A 372 23.05 -21.68 8.34
N PRO A 373 24.10 -22.17 9.02
CA PRO A 373 25.41 -22.39 8.38
C PRO A 373 25.39 -23.42 7.24
N ASP A 374 24.56 -24.45 7.35
CA ASP A 374 24.44 -25.56 6.38
C ASP A 374 23.46 -25.26 5.23
N ASP A 375 22.44 -24.43 5.46
CA ASP A 375 21.56 -23.90 4.41
C ASP A 375 21.29 -22.40 4.65
N PRO A 376 22.14 -21.50 4.12
CA PRO A 376 22.12 -20.08 4.46
C PRO A 376 20.94 -19.33 3.80
N ARG A 377 20.00 -20.05 3.20
CA ARG A 377 18.70 -19.54 2.76
C ARG A 377 17.64 -19.65 3.85
N ARG A 378 17.87 -20.40 4.93
CA ARG A 378 16.89 -20.67 6.00
C ARG A 378 17.28 -19.94 7.27
N ALA A 379 16.28 -19.50 8.03
CA ALA A 379 16.51 -18.91 9.35
C ALA A 379 16.95 -19.98 10.36
N ASP A 380 17.85 -19.63 11.27
CA ASP A 380 18.33 -20.50 12.34
C ASP A 380 17.62 -20.16 13.65
N TYR A 381 17.94 -19.00 14.23
CA TYR A 381 17.28 -18.47 15.42
C TYR A 381 17.27 -16.94 15.39
N LEU A 382 16.43 -16.35 16.25
CA LEU A 382 16.26 -14.90 16.35
C LEU A 382 17.59 -14.24 16.72
N PHE A 383 18.02 -13.27 15.92
CA PHE A 383 19.12 -12.41 16.30
C PHE A 383 18.58 -11.31 17.21
N HIS A 384 17.73 -10.43 16.69
CA HIS A 384 17.07 -9.40 17.50
C HIS A 384 15.82 -8.85 16.83
N GLU A 385 14.94 -8.25 17.62
CA GLU A 385 13.87 -7.37 17.13
C GLU A 385 14.36 -5.92 17.07
N VAL A 386 13.89 -5.15 16.09
CA VAL A 386 14.26 -3.75 15.88
C VAL A 386 13.27 -2.86 16.60
N GLU A 387 13.73 -2.15 17.63
CA GLU A 387 12.92 -1.22 18.42
C GLU A 387 13.06 0.20 17.88
N PHE A 388 12.03 0.69 17.19
CA PHE A 388 12.02 2.06 16.64
C PHE A 388 11.85 3.10 17.74
N GLU A 389 12.61 4.17 17.62
CA GLU A 389 12.59 5.31 18.54
C GLU A 389 11.78 6.46 17.95
N GLN A 390 11.43 7.45 18.79
CA GLN A 390 10.77 8.66 18.31
C GLN A 390 11.64 9.39 17.28
N ARG A 391 10.98 9.98 16.27
CA ARG A 391 11.66 10.69 15.19
C ARG A 391 12.54 11.81 15.74
N GLN A 392 13.78 11.89 15.23
CA GLN A 392 14.73 12.95 15.54
C GLN A 392 15.03 13.78 14.29
N SER A 393 15.77 14.89 14.45
CA SER A 393 16.28 15.65 13.32
C SER A 393 17.20 14.77 12.45
N GLY A 394 16.75 14.44 11.23
CA GLY A 394 17.54 13.67 10.26
C GLY A 394 17.05 12.25 9.95
N GLY A 395 15.99 11.75 10.60
CA GLY A 395 15.40 10.44 10.26
C GLY A 395 14.80 9.69 11.45
N TRP A 396 14.64 8.38 11.28
CA TRP A 396 14.17 7.48 12.33
C TRP A 396 15.34 6.68 12.92
N GLY A 397 15.52 6.78 14.24
CA GLY A 397 16.43 5.93 14.99
C GLY A 397 15.76 4.61 15.35
N ALA A 398 16.55 3.55 15.47
CA ALA A 398 16.12 2.33 16.14
C ALA A 398 17.28 1.67 16.87
N LYS A 399 16.97 0.80 17.82
CA LYS A 399 17.97 0.05 18.59
C LYS A 399 17.59 -1.42 18.66
N ALA A 400 18.58 -2.24 18.99
CA ALA A 400 18.36 -3.62 19.35
C ALA A 400 19.47 -4.12 20.28
N GLY A 401 19.20 -5.19 21.02
CA GLY A 401 20.17 -5.87 21.86
C GLY A 401 20.15 -7.37 21.62
N HIS A 402 21.33 -7.98 21.58
CA HIS A 402 21.45 -9.44 21.53
C HIS A 402 22.64 -9.90 22.39
N LEU A 403 22.39 -10.81 23.33
CA LEU A 403 23.44 -11.47 24.08
C LEU A 403 23.83 -12.76 23.36
N CYS A 404 25.06 -12.84 22.87
CA CYS A 404 25.62 -14.04 22.28
C CYS A 404 26.71 -14.60 23.21
N ILE A 405 26.34 -15.60 24.00
CA ILE A 405 27.21 -16.23 25.00
C ILE A 405 27.67 -15.16 26.02
N ASP A 406 28.93 -14.71 25.94
CA ASP A 406 29.54 -13.72 26.86
C ASP A 406 29.65 -12.32 26.23
N ASP A 407 29.27 -12.15 24.96
CA ASP A 407 29.41 -10.90 24.22
C ASP A 407 28.03 -10.24 24.05
N TYR A 408 27.87 -9.01 24.54
CA TYR A 408 26.65 -8.23 24.31
C TYR A 408 26.78 -7.35 23.06
N TYR A 409 25.82 -7.49 22.16
CA TYR A 409 25.72 -6.72 20.93
C TYR A 409 24.72 -5.59 21.16
N HIS A 410 25.22 -4.36 21.20
CA HIS A 410 24.38 -3.17 21.15
C HIS A 410 24.27 -2.72 19.69
N VAL A 411 23.05 -2.76 19.14
CA VAL A 411 22.78 -2.38 17.74
C VAL A 411 22.10 -1.03 17.69
N ARG A 412 22.52 -0.17 16.78
CA ARG A 412 21.86 1.09 16.43
C ARG A 412 21.57 1.14 14.96
N TYR A 413 20.40 1.66 14.61
CA TYR A 413 19.98 1.91 13.25
C TYR A 413 19.70 3.40 13.04
N THR A 414 19.87 3.84 11.81
CA THR A 414 19.37 5.14 11.36
C THR A 414 18.77 4.96 9.98
N PHE A 415 17.50 5.35 9.82
CA PHE A 415 16.75 5.27 8.58
C PHE A 415 16.41 6.67 8.08
N ALA A 416 16.99 7.06 6.94
CA ALA A 416 16.77 8.36 6.32
C ALA A 416 15.78 8.21 5.15
N PHE A 417 14.58 8.75 5.36
CA PHE A 417 13.51 8.75 4.36
C PHE A 417 13.52 10.03 3.54
N GLU A 418 13.31 9.89 2.25
CA GLU A 418 12.89 10.95 1.34
C GLU A 418 11.40 10.73 1.02
N ALA A 419 10.55 11.60 1.57
CA ALA A 419 9.10 11.41 1.62
C ALA A 419 8.72 10.01 2.16
N VAL A 420 8.19 9.13 1.30
CA VAL A 420 7.74 7.78 1.68
C VAL A 420 8.78 6.69 1.46
N ASN A 421 9.90 6.99 0.80
CA ASN A 421 10.91 6.01 0.40
C ASN A 421 12.18 6.12 1.26
N LEU A 422 12.74 4.97 1.64
CA LEU A 422 14.04 4.93 2.29
C LEU A 422 15.15 5.21 1.28
N ALA A 423 15.92 6.27 1.48
CA ALA A 423 16.99 6.69 0.58
C ALA A 423 18.37 6.19 1.06
N GLU A 424 18.60 6.25 2.38
CA GLU A 424 19.82 5.78 3.02
C GLU A 424 19.47 5.16 4.38
N TRP A 425 20.20 4.14 4.78
CA TRP A 425 20.16 3.69 6.15
C TRP A 425 21.52 3.18 6.61
N SER A 426 21.70 3.09 7.92
CA SER A 426 22.91 2.54 8.51
C SER A 426 22.59 1.65 9.70
N ILE A 427 23.53 0.74 9.96
CA ILE A 427 23.51 -0.14 11.13
C ILE A 427 24.88 -0.11 11.78
N GLU A 428 24.90 0.08 13.09
CA GLU A 428 26.11 0.05 13.90
C GLU A 428 25.99 -1.01 14.99
N TYR A 429 26.98 -1.88 15.05
CA TYR A 429 27.17 -2.84 16.13
C TYR A 429 28.31 -2.38 17.01
N THR A 430 28.05 -2.18 18.29
CA THR A 430 29.10 -2.06 19.31
C THR A 430 29.09 -3.32 20.16
N VAL A 431 30.20 -4.05 20.11
CA VAL A 431 30.37 -5.32 20.82
C VAL A 431 31.39 -5.15 21.91
N LYS A 432 31.01 -5.51 23.13
CA LYS A 432 31.89 -5.54 24.30
C LYS A 432 31.76 -6.89 24.98
N GLY A 433 32.86 -7.60 25.08
CA GLY A 433 32.97 -8.84 25.82
C GLY A 433 34.45 -9.20 26.09
N PRO A 434 34.70 -10.31 26.81
CA PRO A 434 36.04 -10.69 27.24
C PRO A 434 37.01 -10.97 26.09
N ARG A 435 36.47 -11.40 24.93
CA ARG A 435 37.24 -11.82 23.75
C ARG A 435 36.97 -10.98 22.50
N LYS A 436 35.99 -10.06 22.57
CA LYS A 436 35.62 -9.18 21.45
C LYS A 436 35.41 -7.76 21.94
N ASN A 437 36.07 -6.82 21.29
CA ASN A 437 35.85 -5.40 21.52
C ASN A 437 36.03 -4.67 20.20
N TYR A 438 34.92 -4.41 19.51
CA TYR A 438 34.95 -3.76 18.20
C TYR A 438 33.68 -2.94 17.96
N THR A 439 33.74 -2.08 16.96
CA THR A 439 32.59 -1.41 16.38
C THR A 439 32.55 -1.71 14.89
N ILE A 440 31.37 -2.08 14.38
CA ILE A 440 31.11 -2.26 12.96
C ILE A 440 30.03 -1.28 12.56
N ARG A 441 30.26 -0.46 11.53
CA ARG A 441 29.25 0.46 11.00
C ARG A 441 29.09 0.22 9.51
N GLY A 442 27.89 -0.21 9.10
CA GLY A 442 27.51 -0.37 7.70
C GLY A 442 26.57 0.74 7.26
N VAL A 443 26.80 1.28 6.06
CA VAL A 443 25.95 2.29 5.43
C VAL A 443 25.48 1.79 4.07
N TYR A 444 24.17 1.92 3.83
CA TYR A 444 23.46 1.39 2.69
C TYR A 444 22.87 2.55 1.89
N ARG A 445 23.20 2.61 0.59
CA ARG A 445 22.73 3.65 -0.33
C ARG A 445 22.19 3.07 -1.64
N ARG A 446 21.33 3.82 -2.31
CA ARG A 446 20.78 3.51 -3.65
C ARG A 446 21.20 4.54 -4.67
#